data_AF-A0A420RUV0-F1
#
_entry.id   AF-A0A420RUV0-F1
#
_cell.length_a   1.000
_cell.length_b   1.000
_cell.length_c   1.000
_cell.angle_alpha   90.00
_cell.angle_beta   90.00
_cell.angle_gamma   90.00
#
_symmetry.space_group_name_H-M   'P 1'
#
loop_
_entity.id
_entity.type
_entity.pdbx_description
1 polymer ?
#
loop_
_entity_poly.entity_id
_entity_poly.type
_entity_poly.pdbx_seq_one_letter_code
_entity_poly.pdbx_strand_id
1 'polypeptide(L)'
;MAANLHLRAAVPDHGQPAGKFAAGPPPSTLAAQLVENISASTKSSKSDENSELKGFFAIIQRVKDDPTLLKTPEDRVEHNHMLIYVYSRAVLEGIRLDDPFLDRTQVRTEGLKAISFLRFSIKETPAVLKHRVGEQEYMFRGREPLWVWLLPQLLRLLGHSQCLELTEAIEGFLQYTMLIIAQNWTLWDMAPSFLFYLRTITSHTLQQLQDPLVVPSVEESFKSLSLPPQIALSQFVDKQSPFTSQLTYSVDRMSQALQQLISFCKVAAYPLTASDDAFNNVTSFSESTVWLIDVLGDMRVIQTRYGSNFPASSLHVLQLAQEIERALRRRKGISASVHKKAITLMILLCGEIATSLNPMPMLDIDEETRHTYCMALAIITAASTENTSIGRLAVSGIVDESSMFYTSLPEGTDLWVGCILHNSSISN
;
A
#
# COMPACT_ATOMS: atom_id res chain seq x y z
N MET A 1 11.88 29.16 58.24
CA MET A 1 10.91 28.13 57.81
C MET A 1 9.90 28.78 56.89
N ALA A 2 9.68 28.14 55.76
CA ALA A 2 9.12 28.68 54.53
C ALA A 2 7.59 28.80 54.55
N ALA A 3 7.09 29.88 53.96
CA ALA A 3 5.83 29.93 53.21
C ALA A 3 5.73 31.31 52.53
N ASN A 4 5.75 31.34 51.20
CA ASN A 4 4.92 32.25 50.41
C ASN A 4 5.00 31.87 48.93
N LEU A 5 3.82 31.54 48.40
CA LEU A 5 3.53 31.46 46.98
C LEU A 5 3.44 32.88 46.42
N HIS A 6 4.06 33.13 45.26
CA HIS A 6 3.43 33.93 44.21
C HIS A 6 4.06 33.65 42.83
N LEU A 7 3.16 33.50 41.87
CA LEU A 7 3.29 33.34 40.42
C LEU A 7 4.38 34.21 39.75
N ARG A 8 5.02 33.65 38.69
CA ARG A 8 4.91 34.23 37.32
C ARG A 8 5.40 33.29 36.21
N ALA A 9 4.52 33.12 35.22
CA ALA A 9 4.72 32.99 33.77
C ALA A 9 5.74 31.96 33.22
N ALA A 10 5.23 31.01 32.44
CA ALA A 10 5.98 30.39 31.35
C ALA A 10 5.07 30.21 30.12
N VAL A 11 5.48 30.88 29.04
CA VAL A 11 5.01 30.75 27.66
C VAL A 11 5.35 29.33 27.16
N PRO A 12 4.46 28.60 26.46
CA PRO A 12 4.88 27.43 25.71
C PRO A 12 5.33 27.85 24.31
N ASP A 13 6.64 27.78 24.10
CA ASP A 13 7.31 27.87 22.81
C ASP A 13 7.29 26.52 22.08
N HIS A 14 7.41 26.62 20.77
CA HIS A 14 7.19 25.68 19.68
C HIS A 14 7.34 24.16 19.88
N GLY A 15 6.34 23.45 19.34
CA GLY A 15 6.36 22.01 19.12
C GLY A 15 7.44 21.56 18.14
N GLN A 16 8.27 20.64 18.61
CA GLN A 16 9.03 19.73 17.77
C GLN A 16 8.21 18.46 17.49
N PRO A 17 8.23 17.91 16.26
CA PRO A 17 7.57 16.67 15.94
C PRO A 17 8.31 15.48 16.58
N ALA A 18 7.55 14.66 17.30
CA ALA A 18 7.98 13.37 17.80
C ALA A 18 8.21 12.38 16.64
N GLY A 19 9.30 11.61 16.72
CA GLY A 19 9.57 10.51 15.78
C GLY A 19 11.04 10.12 15.66
N LYS A 20 11.78 9.99 16.77
CA LYS A 20 13.09 9.32 16.75
C LYS A 20 12.87 7.82 16.53
N PHE A 21 13.00 7.37 15.28
CA PHE A 21 13.14 5.95 14.96
C PHE A 21 14.41 5.42 15.63
N ALA A 22 14.28 4.38 16.44
CA ALA A 22 15.41 3.72 17.06
C ALA A 22 16.39 3.23 15.98
N ALA A 23 17.67 3.59 16.12
CA ALA A 23 18.74 3.04 15.31
C ALA A 23 18.86 1.53 15.60
N GLY A 24 18.27 0.71 14.74
CA GLY A 24 18.47 -0.74 14.77
C GLY A 24 19.93 -1.10 14.49
N PRO A 25 20.36 -2.33 14.83
CA PRO A 25 21.70 -2.81 14.53
C PRO A 25 21.95 -2.79 13.01
N PRO A 26 23.21 -2.61 12.55
CA PRO A 26 23.51 -2.54 11.13
C PRO A 26 23.12 -3.84 10.40
N PRO A 27 22.83 -3.79 9.09
CA PRO A 27 22.37 -4.94 8.28
C PRO A 27 23.24 -6.19 8.43
N SER A 28 24.56 -5.98 8.45
CA SER A 28 25.56 -7.04 8.64
C SER A 28 25.46 -7.70 10.02
N THR A 29 25.03 -6.98 11.06
CA THR A 29 24.79 -7.53 12.40
C THR A 29 23.50 -8.35 12.44
N LEU A 30 22.43 -7.91 11.79
CA LEU A 30 21.19 -8.70 11.67
C LEU A 30 21.41 -9.99 10.86
N ALA A 31 22.14 -9.89 9.76
CA ALA A 31 22.53 -11.06 8.98
C ALA A 31 23.41 -12.02 9.80
N ALA A 32 24.34 -11.52 10.61
CA ALA A 32 25.15 -12.35 11.51
C ALA A 32 24.33 -13.00 12.64
N GLN A 33 23.31 -12.34 13.19
CA GLN A 33 22.39 -12.96 14.15
C GLN A 33 21.60 -14.12 13.53
N LEU A 34 21.23 -14.00 12.25
CA LEU A 34 20.64 -15.11 11.49
C LEU A 34 21.61 -16.29 11.34
N VAL A 35 22.90 -16.04 11.15
CA VAL A 35 23.93 -17.11 11.11
C VAL A 35 23.89 -17.94 12.38
N GLU A 36 23.87 -17.29 13.55
CA GLU A 36 23.83 -17.96 14.85
C GLU A 36 22.54 -18.79 15.01
N ASN A 37 21.39 -18.23 14.65
CA ASN A 37 20.10 -18.90 14.76
C ASN A 37 19.95 -20.10 13.81
N ILE A 38 20.42 -19.98 12.57
CA ILE A 38 20.36 -21.06 11.57
C ILE A 38 21.36 -22.17 11.93
N SER A 39 22.54 -21.80 12.42
CA SER A 39 23.56 -22.76 12.87
C SER A 39 23.12 -23.56 14.10
N ALA A 40 22.29 -22.97 14.97
CA ALA A 40 21.69 -23.68 16.12
C ALA A 40 20.51 -24.60 15.73
N SER A 41 19.86 -24.35 14.58
CA SER A 41 18.61 -25.00 14.16
C SER A 41 18.80 -26.13 13.12
N THR A 42 19.98 -26.75 13.02
CA THR A 42 20.23 -27.81 12.02
C THR A 42 19.58 -29.15 12.41
N LYS A 43 18.27 -29.25 12.20
CA LYS A 43 17.52 -30.51 12.00
C LYS A 43 16.50 -30.32 10.86
N SER A 44 16.95 -30.17 9.61
CA SER A 44 16.07 -30.44 8.46
C SER A 44 16.86 -30.82 7.19
N SER A 45 16.20 -31.62 6.35
CA SER A 45 16.72 -32.61 5.41
C SER A 45 17.03 -32.10 3.99
N LYS A 46 17.69 -30.94 3.87
CA LYS A 46 18.20 -30.45 2.57
C LYS A 46 19.64 -29.95 2.72
N SER A 47 20.61 -30.77 2.28
CA SER A 47 22.04 -30.50 2.45
C SER A 47 22.53 -29.34 1.60
N ASP A 48 21.99 -29.20 0.38
CA ASP A 48 22.56 -28.31 -0.64
C ASP A 48 22.04 -26.86 -0.48
N GLU A 49 20.78 -26.69 -0.06
CA GLU A 49 20.24 -25.37 0.30
C GLU A 49 21.01 -24.76 1.48
N ASN A 50 21.33 -25.60 2.46
CA ASN A 50 22.10 -25.18 3.62
C ASN A 50 23.56 -24.91 3.28
N SER A 51 24.14 -25.54 2.24
CA SER A 51 25.54 -25.31 1.86
C SER A 51 25.72 -23.99 1.13
N GLU A 52 24.80 -23.60 0.23
CA GLU A 52 24.79 -22.28 -0.43
C GLU A 52 24.68 -21.16 0.62
N LEU A 53 23.66 -21.21 1.47
CA LEU A 53 23.43 -20.18 2.48
C LEU A 53 24.63 -20.08 3.44
N LYS A 54 25.20 -21.21 3.88
CA LYS A 54 26.43 -21.20 4.71
C LYS A 54 27.60 -20.56 3.98
N GLY A 55 27.75 -20.80 2.68
CA GLY A 55 28.76 -20.16 1.83
C GLY A 55 28.62 -18.64 1.82
N PHE A 56 27.41 -18.13 1.53
CA PHE A 56 27.15 -16.69 1.55
C PHE A 56 27.31 -16.07 2.94
N PHE A 57 26.89 -16.77 4.00
CA PHE A 57 27.11 -16.32 5.36
C PHE A 57 28.59 -16.17 5.72
N ALA A 58 29.45 -17.07 5.26
CA ALA A 58 30.89 -16.95 5.46
C ALA A 58 31.45 -15.70 4.75
N ILE A 59 30.94 -15.36 3.55
CA ILE A 59 31.32 -14.14 2.84
C ILE A 59 30.82 -12.90 3.61
N ILE A 60 29.57 -12.91 4.07
CA ILE A 60 28.98 -11.83 4.86
C ILE A 60 29.80 -11.55 6.12
N GLN A 61 30.19 -12.61 6.85
CA GLN A 61 30.97 -12.50 8.06
C GLN A 61 32.36 -11.91 7.79
N ARG A 62 33.03 -12.33 6.71
CA ARG A 62 34.33 -11.75 6.31
C ARG A 62 34.25 -10.26 6.01
N VAL A 63 33.22 -9.82 5.29
CA VAL A 63 33.02 -8.40 4.96
C VAL A 63 32.60 -7.59 6.20
N LYS A 64 31.89 -8.20 7.15
CA LYS A 64 31.60 -7.58 8.45
C LYS A 64 32.89 -7.38 9.26
N ASP A 65 33.77 -8.37 9.26
CA ASP A 65 35.05 -8.33 9.99
C ASP A 65 36.06 -7.38 9.34
N ASP A 66 36.02 -7.23 8.01
CA ASP A 66 36.82 -6.27 7.24
C ASP A 66 35.98 -5.56 6.16
N PRO A 67 35.35 -4.40 6.49
CA PRO A 67 34.56 -3.62 5.53
C PRO A 67 35.37 -3.05 4.36
N THR A 68 36.71 -3.01 4.45
CA THR A 68 37.57 -2.47 3.38
C THR A 68 37.64 -3.38 2.16
N LEU A 69 37.10 -4.59 2.27
CA LEU A 69 36.91 -5.53 1.16
C LEU A 69 35.96 -4.99 0.07
N LEU A 70 35.04 -4.09 0.42
CA LEU A 70 34.11 -3.45 -0.53
C LEU A 70 34.73 -2.16 -1.09
N LYS A 71 35.52 -2.30 -2.17
CA LYS A 71 36.33 -1.20 -2.72
C LYS A 71 35.54 -0.32 -3.67
N THR A 72 34.63 -0.90 -4.45
CA THR A 72 33.85 -0.20 -5.46
C THR A 72 32.38 -0.04 -5.02
N PRO A 73 31.65 0.95 -5.57
CA PRO A 73 30.20 1.04 -5.42
C PRO A 73 29.48 -0.24 -5.88
N GLU A 74 29.98 -0.89 -6.92
CA GLU A 74 29.46 -2.14 -7.46
C GLU A 74 29.63 -3.31 -6.48
N ASP A 75 30.80 -3.41 -5.81
CA ASP A 75 31.04 -4.42 -4.76
C ASP A 75 30.00 -4.28 -3.62
N ARG A 76 29.65 -3.03 -3.27
CA ARG A 76 28.64 -2.75 -2.23
C ARG A 76 27.24 -3.16 -2.68
N VAL A 77 26.90 -2.92 -3.95
CA VAL A 77 25.63 -3.37 -4.54
C VAL A 77 25.53 -4.89 -4.51
N GLU A 78 26.57 -5.59 -4.93
CA GLU A 78 26.61 -7.05 -4.95
C GLU A 78 26.54 -7.64 -3.53
N HIS A 79 27.28 -7.05 -2.58
CA HIS A 79 27.23 -7.46 -1.19
C HIS A 79 25.85 -7.24 -0.56
N ASN A 80 25.24 -6.07 -0.76
CA ASN A 80 23.90 -5.77 -0.25
C ASN A 80 22.82 -6.62 -0.94
N HIS A 81 23.01 -6.95 -2.21
CA HIS A 81 22.18 -7.92 -2.91
C HIS A 81 22.24 -9.30 -2.22
N MET A 82 23.45 -9.83 -1.98
CA MET A 82 23.66 -11.11 -1.30
C MET A 82 23.04 -11.12 0.11
N LEU A 83 23.24 -10.03 0.87
CA LEU A 83 22.63 -9.84 2.18
C LEU A 83 21.09 -9.94 2.12
N ILE A 84 20.46 -9.24 1.16
CA ILE A 84 19.00 -9.28 0.97
C ILE A 84 18.55 -10.69 0.57
N TYR A 85 19.23 -11.34 -0.36
CA TYR A 85 18.90 -12.70 -0.78
C TYR A 85 18.92 -13.68 0.40
N VAL A 86 20.04 -13.75 1.13
CA VAL A 86 20.22 -14.67 2.25
C VAL A 86 19.19 -14.41 3.36
N TYR A 87 18.99 -13.14 3.72
CA TYR A 87 18.03 -12.77 4.76
C TYR A 87 16.60 -13.14 4.37
N SER A 88 16.20 -12.86 3.12
CA SER A 88 14.85 -13.14 2.64
C SER A 88 14.59 -14.64 2.55
N ARG A 89 15.57 -15.43 2.07
CA ARG A 89 15.51 -16.90 2.05
C ARG A 89 15.40 -17.49 3.44
N ALA A 90 16.17 -17.00 4.40
CA ALA A 90 16.18 -17.54 5.75
C ALA A 90 14.93 -17.15 6.57
N VAL A 91 14.44 -15.92 6.40
CA VAL A 91 13.34 -15.38 7.21
C VAL A 91 12.03 -15.40 6.44
N LEU A 92 11.95 -14.65 5.35
CA LEU A 92 10.69 -14.46 4.63
C LEU A 92 10.20 -15.77 4.04
N GLU A 93 11.03 -16.53 3.34
CA GLU A 93 10.64 -17.83 2.77
C GLU A 93 10.52 -18.94 3.82
N GLY A 94 11.12 -18.77 5.00
CA GLY A 94 10.96 -19.67 6.14
C GLY A 94 9.55 -19.69 6.72
N ILE A 95 8.74 -18.65 6.49
CA ILE A 95 7.36 -18.54 7.00
C ILE A 95 6.43 -19.47 6.21
N ARG A 96 6.01 -20.59 6.83
CA ARG A 96 5.10 -21.57 6.24
C ARG A 96 3.65 -21.24 6.58
N LEU A 97 2.94 -20.60 5.64
CA LEU A 97 1.55 -20.14 5.85
C LEU A 97 0.54 -21.29 5.93
N ASP A 98 0.90 -22.46 5.42
CA ASP A 98 0.09 -23.68 5.49
C ASP A 98 0.16 -24.37 6.86
N ASP A 99 1.08 -23.96 7.74
CA ASP A 99 1.21 -24.52 9.08
C ASP A 99 0.09 -23.97 10.00
N PRO A 100 -0.81 -24.82 10.50
CA PRO A 100 -1.88 -24.38 11.42
C PRO A 100 -1.35 -23.98 12.81
N PHE A 101 -0.12 -24.37 13.17
CA PHE A 101 0.51 -24.09 14.46
C PHE A 101 1.62 -23.04 14.38
N LEU A 102 1.65 -22.27 13.30
CA LEU A 102 2.62 -21.21 13.09
C LEU A 102 2.61 -20.23 14.27
N ASP A 103 3.78 -20.00 14.89
CA ASP A 103 3.94 -19.02 15.96
C ASP A 103 3.81 -17.61 15.38
N ARG A 104 2.60 -17.04 15.51
CA ARG A 104 2.27 -15.70 15.02
C ARG A 104 3.15 -14.61 15.63
N THR A 105 3.56 -14.77 16.89
CA THR A 105 4.39 -13.78 17.59
C THR A 105 5.81 -13.78 17.01
N GLN A 106 6.35 -14.98 16.78
CA GLN A 106 7.64 -15.13 16.12
C GLN A 106 7.59 -14.59 14.68
N VAL A 107 6.57 -14.96 13.91
CA VAL A 107 6.40 -14.49 12.52
C VAL A 107 6.28 -12.97 12.44
N ARG A 108 5.49 -12.36 13.33
CA ARG A 108 5.38 -10.91 13.43
C ARG A 108 6.75 -10.28 13.73
N THR A 109 7.45 -10.80 14.74
CA THR A 109 8.75 -10.26 15.17
C THR A 109 9.79 -10.35 14.05
N GLU A 110 9.94 -11.51 13.44
CA GLU A 110 10.92 -11.74 12.38
C GLU A 110 10.52 -11.04 11.07
N GLY A 111 9.23 -10.98 10.74
CA GLY A 111 8.71 -10.22 9.61
C GLY A 111 8.97 -8.72 9.73
N LEU A 112 8.73 -8.13 10.90
CA LEU A 112 9.03 -6.71 11.14
C LEU A 112 10.53 -6.41 11.07
N LYS A 113 11.36 -7.29 11.64
CA LYS A 113 12.83 -7.19 11.51
C LYS A 113 13.26 -7.28 10.04
N ALA A 114 12.70 -8.21 9.27
CA ALA A 114 12.98 -8.37 7.85
C ALA A 114 12.63 -7.10 7.06
N ILE A 115 11.44 -6.56 7.26
CA ILE A 115 10.99 -5.34 6.58
C ILE A 115 11.90 -4.17 6.96
N SER A 116 12.25 -4.01 8.24
CA SER A 116 13.17 -2.97 8.70
C SER A 116 14.56 -3.09 8.07
N PHE A 117 15.11 -4.31 8.03
CA PHE A 117 16.36 -4.62 7.37
C PHE A 117 16.32 -4.25 5.88
N LEU A 118 15.26 -4.66 5.16
CA LEU A 118 15.11 -4.33 3.74
C LEU A 118 15.07 -2.81 3.51
N ARG A 119 14.30 -2.07 4.33
CA ARG A 119 14.24 -0.60 4.24
C ARG A 119 15.61 0.02 4.42
N PHE A 120 16.39 -0.44 5.41
CA PHE A 120 17.72 0.08 5.68
C PHE A 120 18.68 -0.23 4.53
N SER A 121 18.76 -1.49 4.10
CA SER A 121 19.67 -1.92 3.03
C SER A 121 19.38 -1.22 1.70
N ILE A 122 18.09 -1.05 1.35
CA ILE A 122 17.68 -0.31 0.15
C ILE A 122 17.96 1.19 0.28
N LYS A 123 17.83 1.77 1.48
CA LYS A 123 18.22 3.17 1.71
C LYS A 123 19.70 3.41 1.45
N GLU A 124 20.53 2.51 1.96
CA GLU A 124 21.98 2.62 1.88
C GLU A 124 22.46 2.38 0.45
N THR A 125 21.84 1.46 -0.28
CA THR A 125 22.23 1.12 -1.65
C THR A 125 21.01 0.97 -2.57
N PRO A 126 20.37 2.08 -3.00
CA PRO A 126 19.14 2.04 -3.79
C PRO A 126 19.28 1.27 -5.11
N ALA A 127 20.46 1.32 -5.75
CA ALA A 127 20.76 0.62 -6.99
C ALA A 127 20.60 -0.92 -6.89
N VAL A 128 20.62 -1.47 -5.66
CA VAL A 128 20.42 -2.90 -5.41
C VAL A 128 19.08 -3.41 -5.93
N LEU A 129 18.05 -2.55 -5.97
CA LEU A 129 16.72 -2.92 -6.46
C LEU A 129 16.77 -3.38 -7.93
N LYS A 130 17.53 -2.67 -8.78
CA LYS A 130 17.68 -2.97 -10.20
C LYS A 130 18.76 -4.01 -10.49
N HIS A 131 19.53 -4.41 -9.47
CA HIS A 131 20.64 -5.33 -9.65
C HIS A 131 20.13 -6.70 -10.13
N ARG A 132 20.78 -7.20 -11.18
CA ARG A 132 20.56 -8.52 -11.77
C ARG A 132 21.77 -9.37 -11.44
N VAL A 133 21.53 -10.63 -11.09
CA VAL A 133 22.61 -11.59 -10.87
C VAL A 133 23.46 -11.72 -12.14
N GLY A 134 24.80 -11.74 -11.98
CA GLY A 134 25.76 -12.05 -13.03
C GLY A 134 25.82 -13.55 -13.37
N GLU A 135 27.01 -14.05 -13.73
CA GLU A 135 27.21 -15.49 -14.04
C GLU A 135 27.27 -16.40 -12.81
N GLN A 136 27.39 -15.84 -11.59
CA GLN A 136 27.28 -16.63 -10.37
C GLN A 136 25.83 -17.09 -10.18
N GLU A 137 25.60 -18.40 -10.24
CA GLU A 137 24.28 -18.99 -10.11
C GLU A 137 23.82 -18.96 -8.65
N TYR A 138 22.91 -18.04 -8.33
CA TYR A 138 22.09 -18.15 -7.12
C TYR A 138 21.09 -19.28 -7.36
N MET A 139 21.08 -20.30 -6.50
CA MET A 139 20.33 -21.53 -6.71
C MET A 139 18.80 -21.30 -6.74
N PHE A 140 18.31 -20.26 -6.08
CA PHE A 140 16.89 -19.92 -5.96
C PHE A 140 16.54 -18.54 -6.54
N ARG A 141 17.31 -18.08 -7.52
CA ARG A 141 17.06 -16.79 -8.17
C ARG A 141 17.57 -16.79 -9.60
N GLY A 142 16.82 -16.16 -10.51
CA GLY A 142 17.24 -15.96 -11.89
C GLY A 142 17.96 -14.63 -12.13
N ARG A 143 17.89 -14.15 -13.38
CA ARG A 143 18.52 -12.89 -13.84
C ARG A 143 17.55 -11.70 -13.85
N GLU A 144 16.36 -11.86 -13.30
CA GLU A 144 15.41 -10.76 -13.07
C GLU A 144 16.02 -9.70 -12.13
N PRO A 145 15.54 -8.46 -12.13
CA PRO A 145 15.92 -7.47 -11.10
C PRO A 145 15.52 -7.90 -9.68
N LEU A 146 16.26 -7.47 -8.65
CA LEU A 146 16.05 -7.94 -7.27
C LEU A 146 14.63 -7.68 -6.78
N TRP A 147 14.08 -6.50 -7.10
CA TRP A 147 12.74 -6.14 -6.67
C TRP A 147 11.66 -7.09 -7.22
N VAL A 148 11.85 -7.66 -8.43
CA VAL A 148 10.89 -8.60 -9.05
C VAL A 148 10.85 -9.91 -8.28
N TRP A 149 12.01 -10.38 -7.81
CA TRP A 149 12.15 -11.59 -7.00
C TRP A 149 11.69 -11.39 -5.55
N LEU A 150 11.98 -10.21 -4.97
CA LEU A 150 11.70 -9.91 -3.56
C LEU A 150 10.20 -9.70 -3.30
N LEU A 151 9.49 -9.01 -4.20
CA LEU A 151 8.10 -8.63 -3.97
C LEU A 151 7.17 -9.82 -3.70
N PRO A 152 7.16 -10.92 -4.49
CA PRO A 152 6.31 -12.09 -4.24
C PRO A 152 6.45 -12.65 -2.81
N GLN A 153 7.66 -12.66 -2.27
CA GLN A 153 7.94 -13.19 -0.93
C GLN A 153 7.32 -12.35 0.19
N LEU A 154 7.21 -11.04 -0.01
CA LEU A 154 6.54 -10.11 0.89
C LEU A 154 5.03 -10.10 0.66
N LEU A 155 4.61 -10.04 -0.60
CA LEU A 155 3.21 -9.87 -0.99
C LEU A 155 2.35 -11.08 -0.62
N ARG A 156 2.91 -12.29 -0.59
CA ARG A 156 2.20 -13.48 -0.08
C ARG A 156 1.75 -13.35 1.38
N LEU A 157 2.44 -12.52 2.18
CA LEU A 157 2.11 -12.26 3.58
C LEU A 157 1.04 -11.16 3.72
N LEU A 158 0.93 -10.27 2.72
CA LEU A 158 0.00 -9.14 2.72
C LEU A 158 -1.44 -9.63 2.72
N GLY A 159 -2.21 -9.21 3.74
CA GLY A 159 -3.61 -9.59 3.90
C GLY A 159 -3.84 -11.04 4.35
N HIS A 160 -2.79 -11.84 4.57
CA HIS A 160 -2.94 -13.22 5.02
C HIS A 160 -3.39 -13.24 6.50
N SER A 161 -4.37 -14.10 6.82
CA SER A 161 -4.99 -14.17 8.16
C SER A 161 -4.00 -14.39 9.32
N GLN A 162 -2.92 -15.14 9.08
CA GLN A 162 -1.86 -15.39 10.07
C GLN A 162 -0.82 -14.25 10.17
N CYS A 163 -0.87 -13.28 9.24
CA CYS A 163 0.13 -12.21 9.09
C CYS A 163 -0.49 -10.81 9.03
N LEU A 164 -1.75 -10.64 9.46
CA LEU A 164 -2.47 -9.36 9.36
C LEU A 164 -1.71 -8.20 10.02
N GLU A 165 -0.99 -8.47 11.12
CA GLU A 165 -0.17 -7.47 11.83
C GLU A 165 1.02 -6.96 11.01
N LEU A 166 1.42 -7.64 9.93
CA LEU A 166 2.46 -7.19 9.01
C LEU A 166 1.94 -6.28 7.89
N THR A 167 0.62 -6.16 7.72
CA THR A 167 -0.01 -5.44 6.60
C THR A 167 0.50 -4.01 6.47
N GLU A 168 0.43 -3.23 7.54
CA GLU A 168 0.88 -1.83 7.54
C GLU A 168 2.39 -1.71 7.27
N ALA A 169 3.20 -2.64 7.80
CA ALA A 169 4.63 -2.64 7.57
C ALA A 169 4.98 -2.95 6.10
N ILE A 170 4.26 -3.89 5.47
CA ILE A 170 4.43 -4.23 4.05
C ILE A 170 3.95 -3.07 3.16
N GLU A 171 2.78 -2.50 3.43
CA GLU A 171 2.30 -1.30 2.73
C GLU A 171 3.33 -0.17 2.82
N GLY A 172 3.79 0.14 4.03
CA GLY A 172 4.79 1.16 4.29
C GLY A 172 6.12 0.88 3.60
N PHE A 173 6.51 -0.39 3.43
CA PHE A 173 7.69 -0.78 2.64
C PHE A 173 7.52 -0.50 1.14
N LEU A 174 6.37 -0.83 0.57
CA LEU A 174 6.08 -0.57 -0.85
C LEU A 174 6.04 0.93 -1.13
N GLN A 175 5.36 1.70 -0.27
CA GLN A 175 5.32 3.16 -0.31
C GLN A 175 6.72 3.77 -0.20
N TYR A 176 7.53 3.26 0.73
CA TYR A 176 8.91 3.68 0.89
C TYR A 176 9.77 3.35 -0.34
N THR A 177 9.55 2.19 -0.96
CA THR A 177 10.24 1.81 -2.21
C THR A 177 9.91 2.79 -3.33
N MET A 178 8.64 3.19 -3.49
CA MET A 178 8.26 4.23 -4.45
C MET A 178 8.95 5.57 -4.14
N LEU A 179 9.04 5.95 -2.87
CA LEU A 179 9.72 7.17 -2.45
C LEU A 179 11.22 7.13 -2.79
N ILE A 180 11.89 6.00 -2.53
CA ILE A 180 13.30 5.79 -2.90
C ILE A 180 13.48 5.89 -4.41
N ILE A 181 12.58 5.31 -5.21
CA ILE A 181 12.60 5.46 -6.66
C ILE A 181 12.47 6.95 -7.03
N ALA A 182 11.53 7.68 -6.44
CA ALA A 182 11.31 9.09 -6.73
C ALA A 182 12.52 9.99 -6.37
N GLN A 183 13.17 9.71 -5.24
CA GLN A 183 14.31 10.48 -4.73
C GLN A 183 15.64 10.17 -5.44
N ASN A 184 15.75 9.03 -6.14
CA ASN A 184 16.98 8.59 -6.78
C ASN A 184 16.81 8.53 -8.31
N TRP A 185 17.37 9.51 -9.02
CA TRP A 185 17.24 9.64 -10.47
C TRP A 185 17.71 8.41 -11.27
N THR A 186 18.68 7.65 -10.74
CA THR A 186 19.18 6.40 -11.35
C THR A 186 18.16 5.26 -11.34
N LEU A 187 17.07 5.41 -10.58
CA LEU A 187 15.96 4.48 -10.48
C LEU A 187 14.71 4.95 -11.23
N TRP A 188 14.68 6.16 -11.80
CA TRP A 188 13.46 6.69 -12.43
C TRP A 188 12.93 5.81 -13.57
N ASP A 189 13.81 5.16 -14.32
CA ASP A 189 13.46 4.20 -15.37
C ASP A 189 12.82 2.91 -14.83
N MET A 190 12.96 2.61 -13.53
CA MET A 190 12.25 1.54 -12.85
C MET A 190 10.80 1.91 -12.50
N ALA A 191 10.47 3.19 -12.36
CA ALA A 191 9.13 3.62 -11.92
C ALA A 191 7.97 3.12 -12.82
N PRO A 192 8.04 3.22 -14.17
CA PRO A 192 6.99 2.70 -15.04
C PRO A 192 6.79 1.19 -14.84
N SER A 193 7.89 0.44 -14.76
CA SER A 193 7.92 -1.01 -14.56
C SER A 193 7.32 -1.43 -13.21
N PHE A 194 7.67 -0.71 -12.13
CA PHE A 194 7.17 -0.96 -10.79
C PHE A 194 5.66 -0.66 -10.67
N LEU A 195 5.22 0.46 -11.26
CA LEU A 195 3.79 0.79 -11.32
C LEU A 195 3.02 -0.19 -12.19
N PHE A 196 3.56 -0.58 -13.34
CA PHE A 196 2.92 -1.58 -14.19
C PHE A 196 2.72 -2.90 -13.44
N TYR A 197 3.72 -3.34 -12.66
CA TYR A 197 3.60 -4.50 -11.79
C TYR A 197 2.43 -4.36 -10.80
N LEU A 198 2.39 -3.26 -10.04
CA LEU A 198 1.32 -3.01 -9.06
C LEU A 198 -0.06 -2.89 -9.70
N ARG A 199 -0.16 -2.21 -10.84
CA ARG A 199 -1.42 -2.09 -11.59
C ARG A 199 -1.92 -3.45 -12.03
N THR A 200 -1.02 -4.27 -12.56
CA THR A 200 -1.37 -5.57 -13.10
C THR A 200 -1.82 -6.53 -11.99
N ILE A 201 -1.14 -6.58 -10.85
CA ILE A 201 -1.60 -7.41 -9.72
C ILE A 201 -2.95 -6.92 -9.19
N THR A 202 -3.14 -5.60 -9.09
CA THR A 202 -4.41 -5.02 -8.62
C THR A 202 -5.56 -5.35 -9.56
N SER A 203 -5.38 -5.15 -10.87
CA SER A 203 -6.39 -5.45 -11.88
C SER A 203 -6.70 -6.94 -11.97
N HIS A 204 -5.71 -7.81 -11.81
CA HIS A 204 -5.93 -9.26 -11.83
C HIS A 204 -6.69 -9.75 -10.58
N THR A 205 -6.34 -9.22 -9.39
CA THR A 205 -7.10 -9.47 -8.16
C THR A 205 -8.53 -8.97 -8.28
N LEU A 206 -8.73 -7.77 -8.83
CA LEU A 206 -10.04 -7.19 -9.05
C LEU A 206 -10.89 -8.04 -10.01
N GLN A 207 -10.33 -8.45 -11.15
CA GLN A 207 -11.01 -9.32 -12.12
C GLN A 207 -11.47 -10.63 -11.48
N GLN A 208 -10.63 -11.26 -10.67
CA GLN A 208 -10.98 -12.50 -9.95
C GLN A 208 -12.13 -12.26 -8.97
N LEU A 209 -12.11 -11.15 -8.22
CA LEU A 209 -13.17 -10.81 -7.26
C LEU A 209 -14.48 -10.37 -7.95
N GLN A 210 -14.39 -9.87 -9.19
CA GLN A 210 -15.54 -9.50 -10.01
C GLN A 210 -16.18 -10.70 -10.73
N ASP A 211 -15.49 -11.85 -10.84
CA ASP A 211 -16.03 -13.04 -11.51
C ASP A 211 -17.41 -13.41 -10.93
N PRO A 212 -18.48 -13.46 -11.76
CA PRO A 212 -19.82 -13.85 -11.32
C PRO A 212 -19.90 -15.24 -10.67
N LEU A 213 -18.94 -16.12 -10.95
CA LEU A 213 -18.85 -17.46 -10.36
C LEU A 213 -18.37 -17.45 -8.90
N VAL A 214 -17.72 -16.37 -8.45
CA VAL A 214 -17.31 -16.21 -7.06
C VAL A 214 -18.49 -15.73 -6.23
N VAL A 215 -18.95 -16.57 -5.31
CA VAL A 215 -20.10 -16.28 -4.44
C VAL A 215 -19.57 -15.71 -3.12
N PRO A 216 -19.87 -14.44 -2.77
CA PRO A 216 -19.29 -13.77 -1.60
C PRO A 216 -19.47 -14.47 -0.25
N SER A 217 -20.49 -15.30 -0.10
CA SER A 217 -20.80 -16.05 1.13
C SER A 217 -20.17 -17.45 1.18
N VAL A 218 -19.51 -17.90 0.11
CA VAL A 218 -18.96 -19.25 -0.03
C VAL A 218 -17.48 -19.16 -0.40
N GLU A 219 -16.59 -19.31 0.59
CA GLU A 219 -15.14 -19.19 0.40
C GLU A 219 -14.62 -20.14 -0.68
N GLU A 220 -15.17 -21.36 -0.77
CA GLU A 220 -14.76 -22.40 -1.73
C GLU A 220 -15.04 -22.04 -3.19
N SER A 221 -15.88 -21.03 -3.43
CA SER A 221 -16.11 -20.51 -4.79
C SER A 221 -14.89 -19.74 -5.34
N PHE A 222 -14.02 -19.26 -4.44
CA PHE A 222 -12.81 -18.54 -4.81
C PHE A 222 -11.72 -19.52 -5.23
N LYS A 223 -11.32 -19.46 -6.50
CA LYS A 223 -10.21 -20.26 -7.02
C LYS A 223 -8.87 -19.62 -6.65
N SER A 224 -7.89 -20.46 -6.36
CA SER A 224 -6.50 -20.04 -6.13
C SER A 224 -6.02 -19.10 -7.24
N LEU A 225 -5.52 -17.94 -6.82
CA LEU A 225 -5.07 -16.86 -7.68
C LEU A 225 -3.55 -16.78 -7.63
N SER A 226 -2.88 -17.02 -8.76
CA SER A 226 -1.44 -16.84 -8.87
C SER A 226 -1.09 -15.38 -9.19
N LEU A 227 -0.25 -14.77 -8.36
CA LEU A 227 0.20 -13.39 -8.49
C LEU A 227 1.73 -13.30 -8.45
N PRO A 228 2.35 -12.37 -9.19
CA PRO A 228 1.74 -11.55 -10.23
C PRO A 228 1.38 -12.40 -11.47
N PRO A 229 0.42 -11.97 -12.30
CA PRO A 229 0.11 -12.69 -13.54
C PRO A 229 1.27 -12.58 -14.53
N GLN A 230 1.36 -13.54 -15.46
CA GLN A 230 2.50 -13.67 -16.39
C GLN A 230 2.81 -12.40 -17.20
N ILE A 231 1.79 -11.59 -17.52
CA ILE A 231 1.98 -10.33 -18.24
C ILE A 231 2.87 -9.34 -17.47
N ALA A 232 2.79 -9.31 -16.13
CA ALA A 232 3.64 -8.48 -15.29
C ALA A 232 5.11 -8.92 -15.31
N LEU A 233 5.36 -10.23 -15.46
CA LEU A 233 6.69 -10.84 -15.46
C LEU A 233 7.33 -10.87 -16.86
N SER A 234 6.53 -10.79 -17.91
CA SER A 234 6.96 -10.95 -19.30
C SER A 234 8.07 -9.99 -19.76
N GLN A 235 8.24 -8.85 -19.08
CA GLN A 235 9.28 -7.85 -19.35
C GLN A 235 10.62 -8.13 -18.64
N PHE A 236 10.67 -9.10 -17.71
CA PHE A 236 11.84 -9.39 -16.89
C PHE A 236 12.39 -10.81 -17.06
N VAL A 237 11.56 -11.74 -17.54
CA VAL A 237 11.83 -13.17 -17.54
C VAL A 237 11.56 -13.74 -18.92
N ASP A 238 12.50 -14.53 -19.43
CA ASP A 238 12.29 -15.31 -20.64
C ASP A 238 11.23 -16.38 -20.41
N LYS A 239 10.37 -16.62 -21.40
CA LYS A 239 9.21 -17.54 -21.29
C LYS A 239 9.57 -18.99 -20.87
N GLN A 240 10.84 -19.36 -20.91
CA GLN A 240 11.35 -20.71 -20.59
C GLN A 240 12.17 -20.76 -19.30
N SER A 241 12.20 -19.69 -18.49
CA SER A 241 13.00 -19.67 -17.26
C SER A 241 12.46 -20.67 -16.23
N PRO A 242 13.30 -21.57 -15.67
CA PRO A 242 12.90 -22.51 -14.63
C PRO A 242 12.54 -21.80 -13.31
N PHE A 243 12.94 -20.54 -13.14
CA PHE A 243 12.72 -19.76 -11.92
C PHE A 243 11.36 -19.05 -11.88
N THR A 244 10.53 -19.18 -12.92
CA THR A 244 9.23 -18.46 -13.01
C THR A 244 8.32 -18.75 -11.82
N SER A 245 8.34 -19.98 -11.28
CA SER A 245 7.54 -20.37 -10.11
C SER A 245 7.94 -19.63 -8.83
N GLN A 246 9.20 -19.22 -8.69
CA GLN A 246 9.72 -18.48 -7.53
C GLN A 246 9.38 -16.99 -7.59
N LEU A 247 8.93 -16.51 -8.75
CA LEU A 247 8.54 -15.12 -8.98
C LEU A 247 7.03 -14.91 -8.82
N THR A 248 6.31 -15.95 -8.39
CA THR A 248 4.86 -15.95 -8.16
C THR A 248 4.53 -16.52 -6.79
N TYR A 249 3.37 -16.14 -6.25
CA TYR A 249 2.77 -16.68 -5.04
C TYR A 249 1.27 -16.93 -5.25
N SER A 250 0.69 -17.84 -4.49
CA SER A 250 -0.75 -18.11 -4.51
C SER A 250 -1.49 -17.28 -3.46
N VAL A 251 -2.69 -16.83 -3.83
CA VAL A 251 -3.71 -16.34 -2.91
C VAL A 251 -4.86 -17.33 -2.98
N ASP A 252 -5.01 -18.11 -1.91
CA ASP A 252 -5.96 -19.22 -1.86
C ASP A 252 -7.27 -18.83 -1.17
N ARG A 253 -7.33 -17.63 -0.58
CA ARG A 253 -8.48 -17.14 0.19
C ARG A 253 -9.01 -15.82 -0.37
N MET A 254 -10.33 -15.74 -0.44
CA MET A 254 -11.08 -14.55 -0.86
C MET A 254 -10.83 -13.37 0.10
N SER A 255 -10.85 -13.65 1.41
CA SER A 255 -10.54 -12.66 2.45
C SER A 255 -9.16 -12.01 2.27
N GLN A 256 -8.15 -12.80 1.90
CA GLN A 256 -6.81 -12.28 1.60
C GLN A 256 -6.81 -11.45 0.32
N ALA A 257 -7.49 -11.88 -0.74
CA ALA A 257 -7.60 -11.11 -1.98
C ALA A 257 -8.26 -9.74 -1.76
N LEU A 258 -9.32 -9.67 -0.94
CA LEU A 258 -9.98 -8.41 -0.57
C LEU A 258 -9.04 -7.47 0.21
N GLN A 259 -8.31 -8.01 1.21
CA GLN A 259 -7.30 -7.25 1.95
C GLN A 259 -6.18 -6.71 1.05
N GLN A 260 -5.71 -7.54 0.11
CA GLN A 260 -4.69 -7.14 -0.85
C GLN A 260 -5.19 -6.06 -1.80
N LEU A 261 -6.44 -6.13 -2.28
CA LEU A 261 -7.02 -5.10 -3.12
C LEU A 261 -7.00 -3.73 -2.43
N ILE A 262 -7.42 -3.66 -1.16
CA ILE A 262 -7.36 -2.45 -0.34
C ILE A 262 -5.91 -1.94 -0.23
N SER A 263 -5.01 -2.84 0.16
CA SER A 263 -3.60 -2.51 0.37
C SER A 263 -2.94 -1.98 -0.90
N PHE A 264 -3.19 -2.60 -2.06
CA PHE A 264 -2.63 -2.17 -3.34
C PHE A 264 -3.18 -0.81 -3.78
N CYS A 265 -4.47 -0.54 -3.58
CA CYS A 265 -5.05 0.77 -3.87
C CYS A 265 -4.41 1.85 -3.00
N LYS A 266 -4.26 1.60 -1.70
CA LYS A 266 -3.59 2.52 -0.76
C LYS A 266 -2.14 2.79 -1.13
N VAL A 267 -1.40 1.74 -1.51
CA VAL A 267 -0.01 1.86 -1.96
C VAL A 267 0.08 2.63 -3.28
N ALA A 268 -0.80 2.34 -4.24
CA ALA A 268 -0.82 3.04 -5.54
C ALA A 268 -1.26 4.50 -5.43
N ALA A 269 -2.07 4.86 -4.43
CA ALA A 269 -2.45 6.22 -4.13
C ALA A 269 -1.32 7.04 -3.49
N TYR A 270 -0.36 6.38 -2.85
CA TYR A 270 0.67 7.03 -2.04
C TYR A 270 1.48 8.10 -2.78
N PRO A 271 1.96 7.89 -4.03
CA PRO A 271 2.67 8.93 -4.75
C PRO A 271 1.86 10.20 -4.97
N LEU A 272 0.52 10.14 -4.89
CA LEU A 272 -0.38 11.29 -5.00
C LEU A 272 -0.61 11.94 -3.64
N THR A 273 -0.97 11.13 -2.64
CA THR A 273 -1.41 11.59 -1.31
C THR A 273 -0.24 12.00 -0.40
N ALA A 274 0.96 11.47 -0.65
CA ALA A 274 2.16 11.90 0.05
C ALA A 274 2.48 13.37 -0.24
N SER A 275 2.94 14.09 0.79
CA SER A 275 3.35 15.50 0.69
C SER A 275 4.79 15.68 0.22
N ASP A 276 5.44 14.62 -0.28
CA ASP A 276 6.83 14.66 -0.72
C ASP A 276 6.92 15.08 -2.19
N ASP A 277 7.61 16.19 -2.46
CA ASP A 277 7.77 16.76 -3.80
C ASP A 277 8.58 15.87 -4.74
N ALA A 278 9.34 14.89 -4.23
CA ALA A 278 10.12 13.97 -5.06
C ALA A 278 9.23 13.22 -6.07
N PHE A 279 7.98 12.92 -5.71
CA PHE A 279 7.03 12.25 -6.60
C PHE A 279 6.65 13.07 -7.83
N ASN A 280 6.79 14.40 -7.78
CA ASN A 280 6.51 15.26 -8.94
C ASN A 280 7.59 15.13 -10.03
N ASN A 281 8.77 14.61 -9.69
CA ASN A 281 9.88 14.45 -10.64
C ASN A 281 9.72 13.22 -11.54
N VAL A 282 8.81 12.30 -11.20
CA VAL A 282 8.63 11.02 -11.91
C VAL A 282 7.23 10.98 -12.51
N THR A 283 7.15 11.24 -13.82
CA THR A 283 5.88 11.39 -14.56
C THR A 283 4.96 10.19 -14.44
N SER A 284 5.51 8.97 -14.46
CA SER A 284 4.73 7.73 -14.39
C SER A 284 3.86 7.63 -13.14
N PHE A 285 4.29 8.20 -12.01
CA PHE A 285 3.46 8.22 -10.79
C PHE A 285 2.22 9.10 -10.93
N SER A 286 2.31 10.21 -11.68
CA SER A 286 1.16 11.07 -11.93
C SER A 286 0.19 10.48 -12.95
N GLU A 287 0.70 9.75 -13.95
CA GLU A 287 -0.07 9.13 -15.02
C GLU A 287 -0.98 7.99 -14.52
N SER A 288 -0.68 7.41 -13.36
CA SER A 288 -1.49 6.32 -12.78
C SER A 288 -2.84 6.80 -12.20
N THR A 289 -3.02 8.10 -11.98
CA THR A 289 -4.19 8.69 -11.31
C THR A 289 -5.52 8.27 -11.93
N VAL A 290 -5.64 8.36 -13.26
CA VAL A 290 -6.91 8.05 -13.95
C VAL A 290 -7.33 6.61 -13.71
N TRP A 291 -6.38 5.69 -13.84
CA TRP A 291 -6.59 4.27 -13.58
C TRP A 291 -6.92 4.00 -12.11
N LEU A 292 -6.28 4.71 -11.18
CA LEU A 292 -6.59 4.56 -9.76
C LEU A 292 -8.04 4.98 -9.48
N ILE A 293 -8.51 6.08 -10.05
CA ILE A 293 -9.92 6.51 -9.92
C ILE A 293 -10.87 5.45 -10.50
N ASP A 294 -10.54 4.84 -11.64
CA ASP A 294 -11.33 3.74 -12.21
C ASP A 294 -11.38 2.53 -11.26
N VAL A 295 -10.23 2.12 -10.73
CA VAL A 295 -10.14 1.01 -9.76
C VAL A 295 -10.93 1.32 -8.48
N LEU A 296 -10.97 2.57 -8.02
CA LEU A 296 -11.80 2.93 -6.85
C LEU A 296 -13.30 2.78 -7.15
N GLY A 297 -13.74 3.11 -8.37
CA GLY A 297 -15.10 2.83 -8.83
C GLY A 297 -15.42 1.33 -8.80
N ASP A 298 -14.51 0.51 -9.34
CA ASP A 298 -14.67 -0.95 -9.33
C ASP A 298 -14.62 -1.55 -7.91
N MET A 299 -13.74 -1.02 -7.06
CA MET A 299 -13.59 -1.40 -5.66
C MET A 299 -14.86 -1.09 -4.86
N ARG A 300 -15.57 -0.01 -5.21
CA ARG A 300 -16.90 0.26 -4.64
C ARG A 300 -17.90 -0.84 -5.01
N VAL A 301 -17.93 -1.26 -6.27
CA VAL A 301 -18.82 -2.36 -6.71
C VAL A 301 -18.51 -3.64 -5.93
N ILE A 302 -17.23 -3.94 -5.71
CA ILE A 302 -16.78 -5.04 -4.85
C ILE A 302 -17.26 -4.83 -3.40
N GLN A 303 -17.03 -3.67 -2.81
CA GLN A 303 -17.47 -3.39 -1.44
C GLN A 303 -18.98 -3.62 -1.26
N THR A 304 -19.81 -3.15 -2.20
CA THR A 304 -21.26 -3.37 -2.17
C THR A 304 -21.62 -4.85 -2.34
N ARG A 305 -20.93 -5.57 -3.23
CA ARG A 305 -21.17 -7.00 -3.47
C ARG A 305 -20.82 -7.89 -2.28
N TYR A 306 -19.72 -7.60 -1.60
CA TYR A 306 -19.21 -8.43 -0.50
C TYR A 306 -19.71 -7.98 0.87
N GLY A 307 -20.26 -6.76 0.99
CA GLY A 307 -20.93 -6.26 2.19
C GLY A 307 -20.06 -6.39 3.43
N SER A 308 -20.57 -7.08 4.46
CA SER A 308 -19.84 -7.32 5.72
C SER A 308 -18.56 -8.13 5.58
N ASN A 309 -18.37 -8.87 4.48
CA ASN A 309 -17.15 -9.63 4.22
C ASN A 309 -16.02 -8.73 3.67
N PHE A 310 -16.34 -7.50 3.28
CA PHE A 310 -15.34 -6.53 2.87
C PHE A 310 -14.57 -6.01 4.11
N PRO A 311 -13.22 -6.07 4.14
CA PRO A 311 -12.48 -5.85 5.38
C PRO A 311 -12.28 -4.39 5.78
N ALA A 312 -12.76 -3.42 5.00
CA ALA A 312 -12.65 -2.00 5.31
C ALA A 312 -14.03 -1.36 5.52
N SER A 313 -14.04 -0.18 6.14
CA SER A 313 -15.26 0.60 6.38
C SER A 313 -16.01 0.87 5.07
N SER A 314 -17.34 0.96 5.14
CA SER A 314 -18.21 1.33 4.00
C SER A 314 -17.82 2.66 3.34
N LEU A 315 -17.06 3.49 4.04
CA LEU A 315 -16.59 4.81 3.61
C LEU A 315 -15.17 4.83 3.08
N HIS A 316 -14.43 3.72 3.20
CA HIS A 316 -13.02 3.66 2.84
C HIS A 316 -12.74 4.19 1.43
N VAL A 317 -13.56 3.80 0.45
CA VAL A 317 -13.42 4.25 -0.95
C VAL A 317 -13.68 5.76 -1.07
N LEU A 318 -14.65 6.30 -0.34
CA LEU A 318 -14.94 7.73 -0.32
C LEU A 318 -13.81 8.52 0.33
N GLN A 319 -13.28 8.06 1.47
CA GLN A 319 -12.15 8.68 2.15
C GLN A 319 -10.92 8.75 1.22
N LEU A 320 -10.59 7.65 0.54
CA LEU A 320 -9.47 7.61 -0.38
C LEU A 320 -9.70 8.49 -1.62
N ALA A 321 -10.92 8.56 -2.16
CA ALA A 321 -11.26 9.47 -3.25
C ALA A 321 -11.10 10.94 -2.85
N GLN A 322 -11.48 11.31 -1.62
CA GLN A 322 -11.26 12.66 -1.08
C GLN A 322 -9.76 12.98 -0.93
N GLU A 323 -8.97 12.05 -0.41
CA GLU A 323 -7.52 12.24 -0.28
C GLU A 323 -6.86 12.48 -1.63
N ILE A 324 -7.22 11.69 -2.64
CA ILE A 324 -6.74 11.86 -4.01
C ILE A 324 -7.18 13.21 -4.55
N GLU A 325 -8.45 13.60 -4.40
CA GLU A 325 -8.93 14.90 -4.89
C GLU A 325 -8.16 16.07 -4.27
N ARG A 326 -7.99 16.05 -2.93
CA ARG A 326 -7.24 17.08 -2.21
C ARG A 326 -5.80 17.15 -2.69
N ALA A 327 -5.18 16.00 -2.95
CA ALA A 327 -3.84 15.92 -3.50
C ALA A 327 -3.75 16.49 -4.91
N LEU A 328 -4.72 16.19 -5.78
CA LEU A 328 -4.77 16.71 -7.15
C LEU A 328 -4.87 18.23 -7.15
N ARG A 329 -5.69 18.84 -6.27
CA ARG A 329 -5.80 20.31 -6.19
C ARG A 329 -4.48 21.01 -5.87
N ARG A 330 -3.59 20.35 -5.14
CA ARG A 330 -2.28 20.90 -4.76
C ARG A 330 -1.27 20.82 -5.91
N ARG A 331 -1.51 19.97 -6.90
CA ARG A 331 -0.57 19.73 -8.00
C ARG A 331 -0.83 20.65 -9.18
N LYS A 332 0.24 21.21 -9.74
CA LYS A 332 0.20 21.97 -10.99
C LYS A 332 0.25 21.02 -12.18
N GLY A 333 -0.43 21.35 -13.27
CA GLY A 333 -0.37 20.59 -14.53
C GLY A 333 -1.25 19.35 -14.60
N ILE A 334 -2.06 19.07 -13.57
CA ILE A 334 -3.12 18.06 -13.66
C ILE A 334 -4.25 18.59 -14.56
N SER A 335 -4.71 17.76 -15.49
CA SER A 335 -5.78 18.17 -16.40
C SER A 335 -7.12 18.30 -15.66
N ALA A 336 -7.91 19.30 -16.04
CA ALA A 336 -9.24 19.53 -15.46
C ALA A 336 -10.17 18.30 -15.61
N SER A 337 -9.94 17.42 -16.59
CA SER A 337 -10.69 16.17 -16.75
C SER A 337 -10.43 15.16 -15.65
N VAL A 338 -9.22 15.09 -15.10
CA VAL A 338 -8.88 14.18 -13.98
C VAL A 338 -9.58 14.62 -12.70
N HIS A 339 -9.57 15.93 -12.42
CA HIS A 339 -10.36 16.50 -11.31
C HIS A 339 -11.84 16.17 -11.43
N LYS A 340 -12.42 16.41 -12.62
CA LYS A 340 -13.83 16.07 -12.89
C LYS A 340 -14.12 14.60 -12.64
N LYS A 341 -13.24 13.68 -13.07
CA LYS A 341 -13.42 12.24 -12.86
C LYS A 341 -13.44 11.87 -11.36
N ALA A 342 -12.54 12.43 -10.56
CA ALA A 342 -12.52 12.21 -9.12
C ALA A 342 -13.79 12.76 -8.43
N ILE A 343 -14.23 13.97 -8.80
CA ILE A 343 -15.46 14.57 -8.30
C ILE A 343 -16.68 13.74 -8.70
N THR A 344 -16.77 13.28 -9.96
CA THR A 344 -17.83 12.40 -10.43
C THR A 344 -17.92 11.12 -9.61
N LEU A 345 -16.78 10.47 -9.32
CA LEU A 345 -16.77 9.30 -8.45
C LEU A 345 -17.33 9.63 -7.06
N MET A 346 -16.91 10.73 -6.45
CA MET A 346 -17.45 11.13 -5.15
C MET A 346 -18.96 11.42 -5.18
N ILE A 347 -19.48 12.01 -6.26
CA ILE A 347 -20.93 12.23 -6.42
C ILE A 347 -21.68 10.89 -6.40
N LEU A 348 -21.19 9.90 -7.17
CA LEU A 348 -21.80 8.57 -7.22
C LEU A 348 -21.77 7.88 -5.86
N LEU A 349 -20.61 7.93 -5.17
CA LEU A 349 -20.45 7.38 -3.83
C LEU A 349 -21.39 8.05 -2.82
N CYS A 350 -21.57 9.38 -2.90
CA CYS A 350 -22.43 10.11 -1.99
C CYS A 350 -23.92 9.84 -2.24
N GLY A 351 -24.35 9.67 -3.49
CA GLY A 351 -25.72 9.24 -3.81
C GLY A 351 -26.01 7.86 -3.21
N GLU A 352 -25.15 6.89 -3.46
CA GLU A 352 -25.32 5.54 -2.88
C GLU A 352 -25.37 5.56 -1.35
N ILE A 353 -24.50 6.33 -0.70
CA ILE A 353 -24.54 6.49 0.76
C ILE A 353 -25.86 7.11 1.19
N ALA A 354 -26.36 8.14 0.50
CA ALA A 354 -27.66 8.75 0.80
C ALA A 354 -28.81 7.72 0.72
N THR A 355 -28.84 6.88 -0.32
CA THR A 355 -29.86 5.80 -0.40
C THR A 355 -29.81 4.84 0.77
N SER A 356 -28.60 4.49 1.23
CA SER A 356 -28.41 3.56 2.35
C SER A 356 -28.80 4.15 3.71
N LEU A 357 -28.70 5.47 3.85
CA LEU A 357 -29.01 6.23 5.05
C LEU A 357 -30.49 6.66 5.13
N ASN A 358 -31.24 6.55 4.03
CA ASN A 358 -32.63 7.00 3.92
C ASN A 358 -33.61 6.47 5.01
N PRO A 359 -33.44 5.27 5.59
CA PRO A 359 -34.29 4.82 6.69
C PRO A 359 -33.84 5.27 8.10
N MET A 360 -32.71 5.96 8.26
CA MET A 360 -32.10 6.28 9.56
C MET A 360 -32.11 7.80 9.85
N PRO A 361 -32.52 8.25 11.06
CA PRO A 361 -32.31 9.63 11.47
C PRO A 361 -30.81 9.97 11.50
N MET A 362 -30.39 11.12 10.97
CA MET A 362 -28.96 11.52 10.90
C MET A 362 -28.24 11.58 12.27
N LEU A 363 -28.99 11.61 13.37
CA LEU A 363 -28.49 11.58 14.75
C LEU A 363 -28.03 10.18 15.20
N ASP A 364 -28.49 9.13 14.55
CA ASP A 364 -28.12 7.73 14.84
C ASP A 364 -26.93 7.23 14.01
N ILE A 365 -26.42 8.09 13.11
CA ILE A 365 -25.24 7.83 12.29
C ILE A 365 -23.99 8.15 13.09
N ASP A 366 -22.96 7.32 12.99
CA ASP A 366 -21.69 7.59 13.64
C ASP A 366 -21.05 8.90 13.16
N GLU A 367 -20.32 9.55 14.06
CA GLU A 367 -19.74 10.88 13.83
C GLU A 367 -18.73 10.89 12.67
N GLU A 368 -17.97 9.81 12.49
CA GLU A 368 -16.97 9.67 11.42
C GLU A 368 -17.64 9.61 10.04
N THR A 369 -18.75 8.87 9.94
CA THR A 369 -19.56 8.79 8.73
C THR A 369 -20.15 10.13 8.37
N ARG A 370 -20.74 10.81 9.33
CA ARG A 370 -21.28 12.16 9.13
C ARG A 370 -20.18 13.12 8.67
N HIS A 371 -19.02 13.14 9.34
CA HIS A 371 -17.91 14.01 8.99
C HIS A 371 -17.38 13.74 7.58
N THR A 372 -17.12 12.47 7.24
CA THR A 372 -16.61 12.06 5.93
C THR A 372 -17.59 12.44 4.82
N TYR A 373 -18.88 12.18 5.02
CA TYR A 373 -19.92 12.51 4.05
C TYR A 373 -20.06 14.02 3.84
N CYS A 374 -20.13 14.81 4.92
CA CYS A 374 -20.23 16.27 4.84
C CYS A 374 -19.01 16.88 4.13
N MET A 375 -17.81 16.37 4.41
CA MET A 375 -16.59 16.82 3.73
C MET A 375 -16.66 16.54 2.21
N ALA A 376 -17.23 15.40 1.80
CA ALA A 376 -17.43 15.10 0.39
C ALA A 376 -18.39 16.09 -0.27
N LEU A 377 -19.53 16.37 0.37
CA LEU A 377 -20.52 17.33 -0.12
C LEU A 377 -19.94 18.74 -0.25
N ALA A 378 -19.08 19.16 0.68
CA ALA A 378 -18.40 20.45 0.60
C ALA A 378 -17.46 20.52 -0.62
N ILE A 379 -16.67 19.47 -0.87
CA ILE A 379 -15.77 19.38 -2.03
C ILE A 379 -16.57 19.39 -3.34
N ILE A 380 -17.67 18.63 -3.41
CA ILE A 380 -18.57 18.58 -4.55
C ILE A 380 -19.20 19.94 -4.81
N THR A 381 -19.73 20.61 -3.77
CA THR A 381 -20.37 21.93 -3.90
C THR A 381 -19.39 22.97 -4.42
N ALA A 382 -18.16 23.01 -3.90
CA ALA A 382 -17.13 23.88 -4.43
C ALA A 382 -16.88 23.60 -5.93
N ALA A 383 -16.75 22.34 -6.33
CA ALA A 383 -16.56 21.98 -7.74
C ALA A 383 -17.78 22.29 -8.64
N SER A 384 -19.01 22.20 -8.10
CA SER A 384 -20.24 22.55 -8.81
C SER A 384 -20.32 24.05 -9.11
N THR A 385 -19.80 24.91 -8.23
CA THR A 385 -19.75 26.37 -8.45
C THR A 385 -18.80 26.73 -9.59
N GLU A 386 -17.73 25.95 -9.76
CA GLU A 386 -16.75 26.14 -10.84
C GLU A 386 -17.18 25.44 -12.15
N ASN A 387 -18.05 24.43 -12.08
CA ASN A 387 -18.46 23.64 -13.23
C ASN A 387 -19.94 23.23 -13.23
N THR A 388 -20.71 23.81 -14.14
CA THR A 388 -22.14 23.56 -14.30
C THR A 388 -22.50 22.10 -14.61
N SER A 389 -21.65 21.36 -15.33
CA SER A 389 -21.91 19.93 -15.62
C SER A 389 -21.80 19.06 -14.37
N ILE A 390 -20.85 19.37 -13.49
CA ILE A 390 -20.72 18.73 -12.18
C ILE A 390 -21.92 19.10 -11.31
N GLY A 391 -22.33 20.38 -11.30
CA GLY A 391 -23.54 20.83 -10.60
C GLY A 391 -24.78 20.04 -11.00
N ARG A 392 -25.04 19.90 -12.31
CA ARG A 392 -26.19 19.12 -12.81
C ARG A 392 -26.14 17.65 -12.39
N LEU A 393 -24.95 17.05 -12.42
CA LEU A 393 -24.77 15.65 -12.00
C LEU A 393 -25.00 15.49 -10.49
N ALA A 394 -24.48 16.40 -9.67
CA ALA A 394 -24.69 16.39 -8.23
C ALA A 394 -26.17 16.54 -7.86
N VAL A 395 -26.90 17.41 -8.55
CA VAL A 395 -28.35 17.56 -8.35
C VAL A 395 -29.08 16.26 -8.66
N SER A 396 -28.82 15.68 -9.84
CA SER A 396 -29.49 14.44 -10.26
C SER A 396 -29.12 13.22 -9.40
N GLY A 397 -27.90 13.16 -8.87
CA GLY A 397 -27.39 11.98 -8.16
C GLY A 397 -27.45 12.06 -6.65
N ILE A 398 -27.61 13.25 -6.06
CA ILE A 398 -27.60 13.46 -4.60
C ILE A 398 -28.84 14.23 -4.16
N VAL A 399 -29.24 15.31 -4.85
CA VAL A 399 -30.28 16.22 -4.36
C VAL A 399 -31.67 15.60 -4.43
N ASP A 400 -32.00 14.86 -5.49
CA ASP A 400 -33.29 14.14 -5.56
C ASP A 400 -33.43 13.13 -4.41
N GLU A 401 -32.34 12.47 -4.01
CA GLU A 401 -32.33 11.50 -2.90
C GLU A 401 -32.22 12.17 -1.52
N SER A 402 -31.49 13.28 -1.41
CA SER A 402 -31.25 14.00 -0.15
C SER A 402 -32.38 14.98 0.23
N SER A 403 -33.23 15.37 -0.73
CA SER A 403 -34.42 16.20 -0.51
C SER A 403 -35.43 15.57 0.47
N MET A 404 -35.39 14.24 0.67
CA MET A 404 -36.16 13.54 1.70
C MET A 404 -35.63 13.75 3.13
N PHE A 405 -34.37 14.12 3.31
CA PHE A 405 -33.77 14.39 4.62
C PHE A 405 -33.98 15.83 5.11
N TYR A 406 -34.38 16.73 4.20
CA TYR A 406 -34.56 18.15 4.49
C TYR A 406 -35.70 18.42 5.48
N THR A 407 -36.70 17.53 5.52
CA THR A 407 -37.86 17.65 6.42
C THR A 407 -37.58 17.16 7.85
N SER A 408 -36.42 16.54 8.11
CA SER A 408 -36.05 15.94 9.40
C SER A 408 -34.79 16.52 10.05
N LEU A 409 -34.10 17.46 9.38
CA LEU A 409 -32.89 18.12 9.90
C LEU A 409 -33.23 19.32 10.80
N PRO A 410 -32.68 19.41 12.03
CA PRO A 410 -32.83 20.60 12.87
C PRO A 410 -32.21 21.84 12.20
N GLU A 411 -32.95 22.95 12.19
CA GLU A 411 -32.48 24.25 11.71
C GLU A 411 -31.20 24.67 12.46
N GLY A 412 -30.20 25.17 11.72
CA GLY A 412 -28.93 25.66 12.29
C GLY A 412 -27.79 24.63 12.40
N THR A 413 -27.97 23.40 11.88
CA THR A 413 -26.87 22.43 11.74
C THR A 413 -26.02 22.70 10.49
N ASP A 414 -24.74 22.34 10.50
CA ASP A 414 -23.83 22.53 9.35
C ASP A 414 -24.35 21.85 8.05
N LEU A 415 -25.13 20.77 8.20
CA LEU A 415 -25.84 20.08 7.12
C LEU A 415 -27.00 20.92 6.55
N TRP A 416 -27.80 21.57 7.41
CA TRP A 416 -28.85 22.50 7.00
C TRP A 416 -28.26 23.69 6.24
N VAL A 417 -27.14 24.25 6.75
CA VAL A 417 -26.41 25.34 6.10
C VAL A 417 -25.81 24.87 4.76
N GLY A 418 -25.24 23.66 4.68
CA GLY A 418 -24.70 23.09 3.45
C GLY A 418 -25.75 22.87 2.35
N CYS A 419 -26.91 22.31 2.69
CA CYS A 419 -28.01 22.13 1.75
C CYS A 419 -28.64 23.47 1.31
N ILE A 420 -28.72 24.46 2.20
CA ILE A 420 -29.20 25.81 1.85
C ILE A 420 -28.21 26.54 0.93
N LEU A 421 -26.91 26.50 1.23
CA LEU A 421 -25.89 27.13 0.40
C LEU A 421 -25.82 26.49 -1.00
N HIS A 422 -26.08 25.18 -1.10
CA HIS A 422 -26.20 24.48 -2.37
C HIS A 422 -27.44 24.92 -3.17
N ASN A 423 -28.62 24.98 -2.54
CA ASN A 423 -29.85 25.49 -3.19
C ASN A 423 -29.76 26.97 -3.59
N SER A 424 -29.03 27.78 -2.81
CA SER A 424 -28.81 29.20 -3.08
C SER A 424 -27.86 29.44 -4.25
N SER A 425 -26.88 28.55 -4.46
CA SER A 425 -25.96 28.60 -5.61
C SER A 425 -26.61 28.17 -6.94
N ILE A 426 -27.78 27.53 -6.88
CA ILE A 426 -28.59 27.10 -8.03
C ILE A 426 -29.58 28.21 -8.48
N SER A 427 -29.80 29.22 -7.63
CA SER A 427 -30.75 30.32 -7.87
C SER A 427 -30.14 31.51 -8.63
N ASN A 428 -28.84 31.46 -8.94
CA ASN A 428 -28.09 32.39 -9.78
C ASN A 428 -27.46 31.62 -10.94
#